data_AF-A0A3L7MTB5-F1
#
_entry.id   AF-A0A3L7MTB5-F1
#
_cell.length_a   1.000
_cell.length_b   1.000
_cell.length_c   1.000
_cell.angle_alpha   90.00
_cell.angle_beta   90.00
_cell.angle_gamma   90.00
#
_symmetry.space_group_name_H-M   'P 1'
#
loop_
_entity.id
_entity.type
_entity.pdbx_description
1 polymer ?
#
loop_
_entity_poly.entity_id
_entity_poly.type
_entity_poly.pdbx_seq_one_letter_code
_entity_poly.pdbx_strand_id
1 'polypeptide(L)' 'MANINRRNALKWFATTAGVLAFTGKAMAKECSSCQGSGTGPFVCSFCQGSGKKDGQKCFFCNGKGFQKCGTCNGKGQV' A
#
# COMPACT_ATOMS: atom_id res chain seq x y z
N MET A 1 -23.19 -21.21 36.35
CA MET A 1 -23.02 -20.56 35.03
C MET A 1 -21.57 -20.78 34.61
N ALA A 2 -21.28 -21.91 33.96
CA ALA A 2 -19.93 -22.31 33.61
C ALA A 2 -19.60 -21.83 32.19
N ASN A 3 -18.69 -20.86 32.07
CA ASN A 3 -18.20 -20.35 30.80
C ASN A 3 -16.93 -21.13 30.41
N ILE A 4 -17.09 -22.08 29.49
CA ILE A 4 -15.98 -22.70 28.77
C ILE A 4 -16.35 -22.71 27.29
N ASN A 5 -15.54 -22.04 26.47
CA ASN A 5 -15.25 -22.57 25.13
C ASN A 5 -13.78 -22.37 24.78
N ARG A 6 -12.95 -23.29 25.28
CA ARG A 6 -11.61 -23.61 24.80
C ARG A 6 -11.74 -24.62 23.66
N ARG A 7 -11.62 -24.18 22.42
CA ARG A 7 -11.28 -25.03 21.26
C ARG A 7 -10.19 -24.27 20.49
N ASN A 8 -8.92 -24.40 20.85
CA ASN A 8 -8.04 -25.44 20.33
C ASN A 8 -8.42 -25.91 18.92
N ALA A 9 -7.77 -25.34 17.90
CA ALA A 9 -7.62 -25.94 16.58
C ALA A 9 -6.34 -25.41 15.92
N LEU A 10 -5.25 -26.13 16.16
CA LEU A 10 -4.19 -26.49 15.21
C LEU A 10 -3.82 -25.50 14.08
N LYS A 11 -2.52 -25.18 14.03
CA LYS A 11 -1.54 -25.62 13.00
C LYS A 11 -0.22 -24.92 13.32
N TRP A 12 0.71 -25.53 14.06
CA TRP A 12 1.70 -26.48 13.52
C TRP A 12 1.92 -26.33 12.02
N PHE A 13 2.70 -25.33 11.63
CA PHE A 13 3.63 -25.43 10.50
C PHE A 13 4.89 -24.64 10.84
N ALA A 14 5.90 -25.37 11.32
CA ALA A 14 7.27 -25.03 11.00
C ALA A 14 7.42 -25.29 9.50
N THR A 15 7.56 -24.23 8.70
CA THR A 15 8.04 -24.35 7.33
C THR A 15 9.12 -23.30 7.11
N THR A 16 10.31 -23.83 6.91
CA THR A 16 11.50 -23.20 6.34
C THR A 16 11.18 -22.32 5.13
N ALA A 17 11.95 -21.23 5.01
CA ALA A 17 12.00 -20.24 3.91
C ALA A 17 11.06 -19.02 4.06
N GLY A 18 11.69 -17.89 4.39
CA GLY A 18 11.10 -16.56 4.22
C GLY A 18 10.60 -15.94 5.51
N VAL A 19 11.53 -15.41 6.32
CA VAL A 19 11.20 -14.40 7.34
C VAL A 19 10.76 -13.14 6.58
N LEU A 20 9.52 -13.10 6.11
CA LEU A 20 8.86 -11.86 5.72
C LEU A 20 8.65 -11.10 7.02
N ALA A 21 9.59 -10.19 7.27
CA ALA A 21 9.70 -9.36 8.44
C ALA A 21 8.37 -8.66 8.73
N PHE A 22 7.58 -9.22 9.65
CA PHE A 22 6.54 -8.50 10.37
C PHE A 22 7.24 -7.53 11.34
N THR A 23 7.85 -6.50 10.76
CA THR A 23 8.19 -5.30 11.53
C THR A 23 6.87 -4.63 11.87
N GLY A 24 6.57 -4.55 13.16
CA GLY A 24 5.45 -3.77 13.68
C GLY A 24 5.59 -2.33 13.19
N LYS A 25 4.82 -2.00 12.16
CA LYS A 25 4.72 -0.66 11.61
C LYS A 25 3.40 -0.10 12.11
N ALA A 26 3.46 1.06 12.76
CA ALA A 26 2.32 1.78 13.30
C ALA A 26 1.11 1.66 12.36
N MET A 27 -0.07 1.37 12.92
CA MET A 27 -1.33 1.12 12.23
C MET A 27 -1.83 2.38 11.49
N ALA A 28 -1.10 2.85 10.47
CA ALA A 28 -1.62 3.80 9.53
C ALA A 28 -2.60 3.03 8.64
N LYS A 29 -3.87 3.45 8.64
CA LYS A 29 -4.92 2.71 7.94
C LYS A 29 -4.61 2.81 6.45
N GLU A 30 -4.40 1.68 5.79
CA GLU A 30 -4.18 1.71 4.34
C GLU A 30 -5.34 2.45 3.66
N CYS A 31 -4.98 3.33 2.72
CA CYS A 31 -5.96 4.12 2.02
C CYS A 31 -6.71 3.19 1.06
N SER A 32 -7.93 2.83 1.44
CA SER A 32 -8.82 1.98 0.65
C SER A 32 -9.09 2.53 -0.76
N SER A 33 -9.15 3.86 -0.89
CA SER A 33 -9.37 4.56 -2.18
C SER A 33 -8.28 4.29 -3.23
N CYS A 34 -7.06 3.97 -2.80
CA CYS A 34 -5.94 3.62 -3.69
C CYS A 34 -5.25 2.31 -3.34
N GLN A 35 -5.88 1.49 -2.47
CA GLN A 35 -5.36 0.21 -1.99
C GLN A 35 -3.89 0.27 -1.56
N GLY A 36 -3.52 1.29 -0.79
CA GLY A 36 -2.13 1.43 -0.33
C GLY A 36 -1.13 2.01 -1.34
N SER A 37 -1.48 2.11 -2.64
CA SER A 37 -0.54 2.57 -3.68
C SER A 37 -0.16 4.05 -3.57
N GLY A 38 -1.05 4.87 -3.00
CA GLY A 38 -0.91 6.32 -2.97
C GLY A 38 -1.09 6.99 -4.34
N THR A 39 -1.37 6.24 -5.40
CA THR A 39 -1.65 6.77 -6.73
C THR A 39 -3.16 6.79 -6.99
N GLY A 40 -3.65 7.90 -7.54
CA GLY A 40 -5.04 8.06 -7.95
C GLY A 40 -5.30 7.38 -9.31
N PRO A 41 -6.57 7.26 -9.71
CA PRO A 41 -6.94 6.61 -10.98
C PRO A 41 -6.54 7.43 -12.21
N PHE A 42 -6.24 8.71 -12.04
CA PHE A 42 -5.92 9.61 -13.14
C PHE A 42 -4.44 9.52 -13.51
N VAL A 43 -4.20 9.15 -14.76
CA VAL A 43 -2.87 9.23 -15.40
C VAL A 43 -2.43 10.68 -15.45
N CYS A 44 -1.15 10.95 -15.22
CA CYS A 44 -0.60 12.29 -15.35
C CYS A 44 -0.49 12.65 -16.83
N SER A 45 -1.32 13.60 -17.29
CA SER A 45 -1.35 14.03 -18.69
C SER A 45 -0.04 14.65 -19.18
N PHE A 46 0.74 15.26 -18.27
CA PHE A 46 2.02 15.90 -18.62
C PHE A 46 3.10 14.92 -19.08
N CYS A 47 3.13 13.72 -18.50
CA CYS A 47 4.05 12.65 -18.89
C CYS A 47 3.36 11.45 -19.52
N GLN A 48 2.05 11.53 -19.74
CA GLN A 48 1.22 10.47 -20.31
C GLN A 48 1.42 9.11 -19.60
N GLY A 49 1.59 9.13 -18.28
CA GLY A 49 1.81 7.89 -17.51
C GLY A 49 3.26 7.42 -17.42
N SER A 50 4.18 7.96 -18.21
CA SER A 50 5.58 7.51 -18.21
C SER A 50 6.37 7.90 -16.96
N GLY A 51 5.87 8.87 -16.19
CA GLY A 51 6.61 9.45 -15.07
C GLY A 51 7.80 10.30 -15.49
N LYS A 52 8.07 10.45 -16.79
CA LYS A 52 9.19 11.24 -17.30
C LYS A 52 8.73 12.18 -18.41
N LYS A 53 9.34 13.35 -18.49
CA LYS A 53 9.09 14.32 -19.55
C LYS A 53 10.43 14.86 -19.99
N ASP A 54 10.75 14.68 -21.28
CA ASP A 54 12.01 15.11 -21.88
C ASP A 54 13.25 14.52 -21.17
N GLY A 55 13.17 13.23 -20.83
CA GLY A 55 14.23 12.49 -20.12
C GLY A 55 14.34 12.81 -18.62
N GLN A 56 13.61 13.80 -18.13
CA GLN A 56 13.62 14.23 -16.73
C GLN A 56 12.43 13.69 -15.96
N LYS A 57 12.54 13.63 -14.63
CA LYS A 57 11.44 13.23 -13.75
C LYS A 57 10.27 14.21 -13.91
N CYS A 58 9.09 13.70 -14.21
CA CYS A 58 7.92 14.56 -14.38
C CYS A 58 7.55 15.21 -13.03
N PHE A 59 7.65 16.54 -12.97
CA PHE A 59 7.39 17.34 -11.78
C PHE A 59 5.93 17.18 -11.29
N PHE A 60 4.96 17.22 -12.21
CA PHE A 60 3.53 17.17 -11.90
C PHE A 60 3.07 15.88 -11.20
N CYS A 61 3.73 14.75 -11.45
CA CYS A 61 3.43 13.49 -10.79
C CYS A 61 4.58 12.97 -9.91
N ASN A 62 5.60 13.79 -9.67
CA ASN A 62 6.82 13.38 -8.96
C ASN A 62 7.40 12.05 -9.49
N GLY A 63 7.40 11.85 -10.80
CA GLY A 63 7.94 10.64 -11.41
C GLY A 63 7.06 9.40 -11.33
N LYS A 64 5.88 9.47 -10.70
CA LYS A 64 5.00 8.31 -10.53
C LYS A 64 4.20 7.95 -11.76
N GLY A 65 4.04 8.87 -12.72
CA GLY A 65 3.21 8.69 -13.90
C GLY A 65 1.71 8.89 -13.66
N PHE A 66 1.27 8.82 -12.41
CA PHE A 66 -0.13 8.99 -12.00
C PHE A 66 -0.27 10.16 -11.03
N GLN A 67 -1.45 10.76 -11.00
CA GLN A 67 -1.81 11.74 -9.98
C GLN A 67 -1.78 11.11 -8.59
N LYS A 68 -1.54 11.92 -7.57
CA LYS A 68 -1.61 11.46 -6.18
C LYS A 68 -3.05 11.07 -5.84
N CYS A 69 -3.23 10.01 -5.07
CA CYS A 69 -4.54 9.71 -4.49
C CYS A 69 -4.95 10.87 -3.59
N GLY A 70 -6.10 11.50 -3.88
CA GLY A 70 -6.60 12.65 -3.11
C GLY A 70 -6.91 12.29 -1.67
N THR A 71 -7.45 11.08 -1.43
CA THR A 71 -7.85 10.61 -0.10
C THR A 71 -6.67 10.49 0.87
N CYS A 72 -5.50 10.05 0.41
CA CYS A 72 -4.30 9.91 1.25
C CYS A 72 -3.16 10.85 0.85
N ASN A 73 -3.42 11.85 0.01
CA ASN A 73 -2.42 12.79 -0.50
C ASN A 73 -1.12 12.16 -1.03
N GLY A 74 -1.21 10.99 -1.66
CA GLY A 74 -0.02 10.33 -2.20
C GLY A 74 0.73 9.39 -1.25
N LYS A 75 0.31 9.28 0.02
CA LYS A 75 0.99 8.50 1.07
C LYS A 75 0.63 7.00 1.08
N GLY A 76 -0.49 6.62 0.47
CA GLY A 76 -1.02 5.25 0.51
C GLY A 76 -1.71 4.90 1.83
N GLN A 77 -1.69 5.78 2.83
CA GLN A 77 -2.21 5.53 4.17
C GLN A 77 -2.88 6.80 4.71
N VAL A 78 -3.92 6.65 5.52
CA VAL A 78 -4.69 7.72 6.19
C VAL A 78 -4.55 7.66 7.71
#